data_AF-A0A9P6G8C2-F1
#
_entry.id   AF-A0A9P6G8C2-F1
#
_cell.length_a   1.000
_cell.length_b   1.000
_cell.length_c   1.000
_cell.angle_alpha   90.00
_cell.angle_beta   90.00
_cell.angle_gamma   90.00
#
_symmetry.space_group_name_H-M   'P 1'
#
loop_
_entity.id
_entity.type
_entity.pdbx_description
1 polymer ?
#
loop_
_entity_poly.entity_id
_entity_poly.type
_entity_poly.pdbx_seq_one_letter_code
_entity_poly.pdbx_strand_id
1 'polypeptide(L)'
;MAQIAQIIVADFSLPKVTYRIAASRAQQYGELIAIARRIYERPADEYKAHVHFQAGACDARAAEVGWDEGWYLGPEFRGGQELVVYVHFERWSLIEKIDMAKSRLGFDEELHMSADEKELARLRGAGDDKARAGRWWDAVWWWKMARKVEVSMEATERSVPAGTMADVKDAQKTEEAPQPAEKKGLPDFVKNEILEVVQDELSGAVHINLSERLHKEIVDIVKESVLEVLGNWTPQIVQNEARGTVSAEGLGGYAPRRKRRRVTEEEDGNAFVPEERLDTSKFPWPISYPSQVPATTLDTQEVITVDAYATKTHYSDLIVGRALPSSCRDPNIRPLVRAQLVLQNHGNLRIYTYMPSRYGKVPDRTGELQIPTDGVEYLPDFDGSTKQERSFKMAAVLKKNHPDSAEVDFTIIDTYTGSRLLDWDIIVGHARSGICADAAVRPLVRASLTNDDKVTLYMPAKHGVDRTRAGGELLVAIRDVKVRKEFDAPTESRRRDLIKEALVRKSEEILGEGWPGVGTERPAGEGSEGCGDGVVDW
;
A
#
# COMPACT_ATOMS: atom_id res chain seq x y z
N MET A 1 -27.01 -17.66 21.15
CA MET A 1 -26.47 -16.29 21.26
C MET A 1 -26.75 -15.57 19.95
N ALA A 2 -27.24 -14.33 19.97
CA ALA A 2 -27.46 -13.57 18.73
C ALA A 2 -26.09 -13.24 18.11
N GLN A 3 -25.87 -13.61 16.85
CA GLN A 3 -24.63 -13.31 16.13
C GLN A 3 -24.63 -11.85 15.66
N ILE A 4 -23.49 -11.16 15.70
CA ILE A 4 -23.36 -9.83 15.09
C ILE A 4 -23.62 -9.98 13.60
N ALA A 5 -24.57 -9.22 13.08
CA ALA A 5 -24.87 -9.25 11.65
C ALA A 5 -23.92 -8.33 10.88
N GLN A 6 -23.58 -7.16 11.45
CA GLN A 6 -22.88 -6.08 10.76
C GLN A 6 -21.82 -5.41 11.65
N ILE A 7 -20.73 -5.01 11.02
CA ILE A 7 -19.69 -4.15 11.59
C ILE A 7 -19.74 -2.83 10.82
N ILE A 8 -19.80 -1.72 11.54
CA ILE A 8 -19.66 -0.37 11.00
C ILE A 8 -18.20 0.02 11.13
N VAL A 9 -17.53 0.22 10.02
CA VAL A 9 -16.14 0.67 9.95
C VAL A 9 -16.14 2.16 9.66
N ALA A 10 -15.43 2.94 10.48
CA ALA A 10 -15.24 4.37 10.34
C ALA A 10 -13.74 4.69 10.20
N ASP A 11 -13.36 5.77 9.51
CA ASP A 11 -11.99 6.27 9.54
C ASP A 11 -11.77 6.96 10.90
N PHE A 12 -10.70 6.61 11.61
CA PHE A 12 -10.38 7.22 12.90
C PHE A 12 -10.17 8.74 12.81
N SER A 13 -9.55 9.21 11.73
CA SER A 13 -9.26 10.64 11.48
C SER A 13 -10.47 11.37 10.90
N LEU A 14 -11.37 10.66 10.23
CA LEU A 14 -12.57 11.20 9.58
C LEU A 14 -13.83 10.38 9.93
N PRO A 15 -14.28 10.39 11.21
CA PRO A 15 -15.32 9.47 11.69
C PRO A 15 -16.72 9.71 11.10
N LYS A 16 -16.89 10.76 10.30
CA LYS A 16 -18.14 11.05 9.58
C LYS A 16 -18.40 10.09 8.43
N VAL A 17 -17.36 9.44 7.89
CA VAL A 17 -17.49 8.50 6.78
C VAL A 17 -17.46 7.07 7.32
N THR A 18 -18.60 6.40 7.27
CA THR A 18 -18.78 5.05 7.79
C THR A 18 -19.24 4.08 6.71
N TYR A 19 -18.81 2.83 6.82
CA TYR A 19 -19.15 1.75 5.90
C TYR A 19 -19.67 0.55 6.68
N ARG A 20 -20.63 -0.16 6.11
CA ARG A 20 -21.21 -1.36 6.71
C ARG A 20 -20.62 -2.59 6.05
N ILE A 21 -20.05 -3.49 6.85
CA ILE A 21 -19.55 -4.78 6.39
C ILE A 21 -20.29 -5.89 7.13
N ALA A 22 -20.56 -7.00 6.45
CA ALA A 22 -21.10 -8.19 7.10
C ALA A 22 -20.04 -8.76 8.06
N ALA A 23 -20.42 -9.09 9.29
CA ALA A 23 -19.46 -9.60 10.29
C ALA A 23 -18.76 -10.89 9.82
N SER A 24 -19.47 -11.72 9.03
CA SER A 24 -18.91 -12.95 8.44
C SER A 24 -17.77 -12.73 7.47
N ARG A 25 -17.48 -11.49 7.05
CA ARG A 25 -16.38 -11.13 6.14
C ARG A 25 -15.15 -10.58 6.85
N ALA A 26 -15.23 -10.41 8.16
CA ALA A 26 -14.18 -9.84 9.00
C ALA A 26 -14.09 -10.67 10.29
N GLN A 27 -14.04 -11.99 10.13
CA GLN A 27 -13.89 -12.92 11.25
C GLN A 27 -12.46 -12.87 11.80
N GLN A 28 -11.50 -12.58 10.92
CA GLN A 28 -10.12 -12.33 11.31
C GLN A 28 -9.78 -10.83 11.26
N TYR A 29 -8.84 -10.40 12.09
CA TYR A 29 -8.37 -9.03 12.16
C TYR A 29 -7.74 -8.59 10.82
N GLY A 30 -6.93 -9.47 10.23
CA GLY A 30 -6.33 -9.23 8.92
C GLY A 30 -7.37 -9.01 7.81
N GLU A 31 -8.50 -9.72 7.86
CA GLU A 31 -9.61 -9.53 6.91
C GLU A 31 -10.28 -8.15 7.08
N LEU A 32 -10.54 -7.75 8.34
CA LEU A 32 -11.09 -6.42 8.64
C LEU A 32 -10.17 -5.31 8.11
N ILE A 33 -8.86 -5.41 8.39
CA ILE A 33 -7.87 -4.43 7.94
C ILE A 33 -7.78 -4.41 6.42
N ALA A 34 -7.74 -5.56 5.75
CA ALA A 34 -7.69 -5.64 4.29
C ALA A 34 -8.92 -4.99 3.64
N ILE A 35 -10.11 -5.21 4.21
CA ILE A 35 -11.35 -4.56 3.76
C ILE A 35 -11.28 -3.05 3.99
N ALA A 36 -10.87 -2.61 5.18
CA ALA A 36 -10.77 -1.19 5.51
C ALA A 36 -9.78 -0.45 4.57
N ARG A 37 -8.61 -1.04 4.29
CA ARG A 37 -7.64 -0.48 3.34
C ARG A 37 -8.23 -0.28 1.95
N ARG A 38 -9.04 -1.23 1.48
CA ARG A 38 -9.72 -1.12 0.18
C ARG A 38 -10.77 -0.03 0.18
N ILE A 39 -11.54 0.08 1.26
CA ILE A 39 -12.62 1.05 1.43
C ILE A 39 -12.07 2.49 1.51
N TYR A 40 -11.00 2.70 2.25
CA TYR A 40 -10.42 4.03 2.49
C TYR A 40 -9.24 4.37 1.56
N GLU A 41 -8.94 3.50 0.59
CA GLU A 41 -7.83 3.66 -0.36
C GLU A 41 -6.47 3.92 0.33
N ARG A 42 -6.16 3.15 1.39
CA ARG A 42 -4.91 3.26 2.16
C ARG A 42 -4.01 2.03 1.95
N PRO A 43 -3.04 2.08 1.03
CA PRO A 43 -2.25 0.91 0.66
C PRO A 43 -1.30 0.48 1.79
N ALA A 44 -0.89 -0.80 1.77
CA ALA A 44 -0.23 -1.48 2.88
C ALA A 44 1.25 -1.10 3.07
N ASP A 45 1.89 -0.70 1.99
CA ASP A 45 3.24 -0.17 1.89
C ASP A 45 3.39 1.26 2.39
N GLU A 46 2.32 2.07 2.36
CA GLU A 46 2.35 3.45 2.85
C GLU A 46 1.84 3.62 4.29
N TYR A 47 0.83 2.84 4.68
CA TYR A 47 0.16 2.99 5.97
C TYR A 47 0.20 1.71 6.78
N LYS A 48 0.40 1.84 8.08
CA LYS A 48 0.04 0.86 9.12
C LYS A 48 -1.41 1.09 9.53
N ALA A 49 -2.19 0.02 9.65
CA ALA A 49 -3.61 0.11 10.00
C ALA A 49 -3.89 -0.65 11.29
N HIS A 50 -4.67 -0.05 12.19
CA HIS A 50 -5.15 -0.73 13.39
C HIS A 50 -6.53 -0.22 13.83
N VAL A 51 -7.22 -0.99 14.65
CA VAL A 51 -8.64 -0.78 14.97
C VAL A 51 -8.81 -0.26 16.39
N HIS A 52 -9.75 0.68 16.57
CA HIS A 52 -10.18 1.23 17.86
C HIS A 52 -11.68 1.11 18.04
N PHE A 53 -12.15 1.09 19.29
CA PHE A 53 -13.59 1.12 19.61
C PHE A 53 -14.12 2.53 19.89
N GLN A 54 -13.24 3.54 19.96
CA GLN A 54 -13.59 4.94 20.20
C GLN A 54 -12.88 5.84 19.19
N ALA A 55 -13.59 6.84 18.68
CA ALA A 55 -13.01 7.85 17.81
C ALA A 55 -12.10 8.79 18.62
N GLY A 56 -10.94 9.15 18.06
CA GLY A 56 -10.07 10.19 18.61
C GLY A 56 -9.28 9.81 19.87
N ALA A 57 -9.42 8.59 20.40
CA ALA A 57 -8.63 8.08 21.52
C ALA A 57 -7.86 6.83 21.09
N CYS A 58 -6.52 6.90 21.12
CA CYS A 58 -5.66 5.78 20.74
C CYS A 58 -5.54 4.69 21.82
N ASP A 59 -6.11 4.91 23.00
CA ASP A 59 -5.96 4.02 24.16
C ASP A 59 -6.81 2.74 24.04
N ALA A 60 -7.83 2.74 23.17
CA ALA A 60 -8.80 1.67 23.01
C ALA A 60 -8.52 0.79 21.77
N ARG A 61 -7.24 0.48 21.53
CA ARG A 61 -6.81 -0.34 20.39
C ARG A 61 -7.24 -1.80 20.58
N ALA A 62 -7.89 -2.37 19.57
CA ALA A 62 -8.18 -3.79 19.51
C ALA A 62 -6.89 -4.60 19.31
N ALA A 63 -6.66 -5.57 20.19
CA ALA A 63 -5.59 -6.55 20.02
C ALA A 63 -5.96 -7.55 18.91
N GLU A 64 -5.05 -7.81 17.98
CA GLU A 64 -5.26 -8.73 16.85
C GLU A 64 -5.73 -10.12 17.31
N VAL A 65 -5.02 -10.73 18.26
CA VAL A 65 -5.38 -12.04 18.82
C VAL A 65 -6.78 -12.04 19.44
N GLY A 66 -7.16 -10.97 20.15
CA GLY A 66 -8.50 -10.86 20.74
C GLY A 66 -9.61 -10.75 19.69
N TRP A 67 -9.30 -10.22 18.50
CA TRP A 67 -10.26 -10.18 17.40
C TRP A 67 -10.43 -11.56 16.77
N ASP A 68 -9.33 -12.24 16.49
CA ASP A 68 -9.33 -13.58 15.88
C ASP A 68 -9.97 -14.64 16.78
N GLU A 69 -9.85 -14.49 18.11
CA GLU A 69 -10.55 -15.31 19.10
C GLU A 69 -12.02 -14.88 19.30
N GLY A 70 -12.47 -13.83 18.61
CA GLY A 70 -13.85 -13.36 18.64
C GLY A 70 -14.25 -12.60 19.91
N TRP A 71 -13.30 -12.18 20.75
CA TRP A 71 -13.59 -11.47 22.01
C TRP A 71 -14.38 -10.18 21.75
N TYR A 72 -14.07 -9.46 20.68
CA TYR A 72 -14.76 -8.21 20.32
C TYR A 72 -16.10 -8.41 19.61
N LEU A 73 -16.44 -9.65 19.24
CA LEU A 73 -17.73 -9.99 18.64
C LEU A 73 -18.79 -10.38 19.70
N GLY A 74 -18.41 -10.33 20.98
CA GLY A 74 -19.28 -10.50 22.13
C GLY A 74 -20.36 -9.42 22.25
N PRO A 75 -21.43 -9.66 23.04
CA PRO A 75 -22.50 -8.69 23.29
C PRO A 75 -22.04 -7.38 23.95
N GLU A 76 -20.94 -7.40 24.69
CA GLU A 76 -20.40 -6.26 25.45
C GLU A 76 -19.83 -5.13 24.59
N PHE A 77 -19.45 -5.43 23.34
CA PHE A 77 -18.95 -4.43 22.39
C PHE A 77 -20.03 -3.88 21.46
N ARG A 78 -21.30 -4.28 21.66
CA ARG A 78 -22.38 -3.98 20.71
C ARG A 78 -23.17 -2.74 21.09
N GLY A 79 -23.42 -1.90 20.10
CA GLY A 79 -24.50 -0.90 20.11
C GLY A 79 -25.78 -1.47 19.52
N GLY A 80 -26.25 -2.64 20.00
CA GLY A 80 -27.39 -3.36 19.43
C GLY A 80 -26.99 -4.54 18.52
N GLN A 81 -27.37 -4.51 17.24
CA GLN A 81 -26.98 -5.56 16.25
C GLN A 81 -25.70 -5.22 15.47
N GLU A 82 -25.11 -4.08 15.77
CA GLU A 82 -23.99 -3.49 15.04
C GLU A 82 -22.79 -3.31 15.99
N LEU A 83 -21.59 -3.60 15.49
CA LEU A 83 -20.32 -3.28 16.14
C LEU A 83 -19.69 -2.10 15.40
N VAL A 84 -19.45 -0.98 16.09
CA VAL A 84 -18.78 0.19 15.49
C VAL A 84 -17.29 0.13 15.81
N VAL A 85 -16.47 0.26 14.79
CA VAL A 85 -15.01 0.30 14.90
C VAL A 85 -14.44 1.46 14.09
N TYR A 86 -13.33 2.00 14.57
CA TYR A 86 -12.59 3.09 13.95
C TYR A 86 -11.24 2.58 13.51
N VAL A 87 -10.97 2.60 12.21
CA VAL A 87 -9.69 2.15 11.65
C VAL A 87 -8.77 3.35 11.54
N HIS A 88 -7.65 3.29 12.25
CA HIS A 88 -6.62 4.31 12.25
C HIS A 88 -5.50 3.91 11.30
N PHE A 89 -5.22 4.79 10.34
CA PHE A 89 -4.15 4.64 9.37
C PHE A 89 -2.99 5.58 9.74
N GLU A 90 -1.92 5.01 10.26
CA GLU A 90 -0.67 5.72 10.54
C GLU A 90 0.25 5.56 9.34
N ARG A 91 0.89 6.63 8.87
CA ARG A 91 1.95 6.48 7.88
C ARG A 91 3.11 5.71 8.51
N TRP A 92 3.69 4.78 7.77
CA TRP A 92 4.94 4.15 8.18
C TRP A 92 6.00 5.22 8.36
N SER A 93 6.69 5.19 9.50
CA SER A 93 7.90 6.00 9.65
C SER A 93 8.99 5.51 8.69
N LEU A 94 9.92 6.39 8.33
CA LEU A 94 11.06 6.01 7.48
C LEU A 94 11.83 4.81 8.05
N ILE A 95 11.99 4.75 9.37
CA ILE A 95 12.66 3.64 10.07
C ILE A 95 11.89 2.34 9.86
N GLU A 96 10.56 2.35 10.07
CA GLU A 96 9.73 1.16 9.84
C GLU A 96 9.71 0.73 8.36
N LYS A 97 9.74 1.68 7.41
CA LYS A 97 9.85 1.35 5.98
C LYS A 97 11.17 0.66 5.65
N ILE A 98 12.28 1.14 6.23
CA ILE A 98 13.59 0.51 6.08
C ILE A 98 13.58 -0.90 6.68
N ASP A 99 13.00 -1.09 7.87
CA ASP A 99 12.91 -2.41 8.51
C ASP A 99 12.03 -3.37 7.69
N MET A 100 10.92 -2.90 7.12
CA MET A 100 10.11 -3.68 6.18
C MET A 100 10.90 -4.10 4.94
N ALA A 101 11.67 -3.19 4.35
CA ALA A 101 12.51 -3.49 3.19
C ALA A 101 13.58 -4.53 3.54
N LYS A 102 14.24 -4.39 4.69
CA LYS A 102 15.20 -5.37 5.22
C LYS A 102 14.58 -6.76 5.35
N SER A 103 13.42 -6.86 5.97
CA SER A 103 12.72 -8.14 6.17
C SER A 103 12.31 -8.78 4.84
N ARG A 104 11.78 -8.00 3.88
CA ARG A 104 11.46 -8.49 2.52
C ARG A 104 12.67 -9.02 1.77
N LEU A 105 13.83 -8.40 1.97
CA LEU A 105 15.08 -8.80 1.36
C LEU A 105 15.77 -9.95 2.11
N GLY A 106 15.16 -10.49 3.17
CA GLY A 106 15.74 -11.55 3.98
C GLY A 106 16.91 -11.12 4.85
N PHE A 107 17.10 -9.79 5.04
CA PHE A 107 18.03 -9.22 6.02
C PHE A 107 17.35 -9.09 7.39
N ASP A 108 16.59 -10.10 7.80
CA ASP A 108 16.24 -10.24 9.22
C ASP A 108 17.55 -10.55 9.95
N GLU A 109 18.21 -9.53 10.48
CA GLU A 109 19.44 -9.63 11.28
C GLU A 109 19.30 -10.69 12.39
N GLU A 110 18.07 -10.98 12.84
CA GLU A 110 17.75 -12.06 13.77
C GLU A 110 18.18 -13.47 13.31
N LEU A 111 18.36 -13.76 12.02
CA LEU A 111 18.82 -15.08 11.58
C LEU A 111 20.33 -15.30 11.78
N HIS A 112 21.10 -14.23 11.99
CA HIS A 112 22.56 -14.30 12.16
C HIS A 112 23.05 -13.83 13.53
N MET A 113 22.18 -13.24 14.36
CA MET A 113 22.55 -12.90 15.73
C MET A 113 22.69 -14.15 16.59
N SER A 114 23.83 -14.24 17.28
CA SER A 114 24.04 -15.17 18.39
C SER A 114 22.98 -14.97 19.48
N ALA A 115 22.79 -15.98 20.33
CA ALA A 115 21.84 -15.90 21.44
C ALA A 115 22.10 -14.68 22.35
N ASP A 116 23.37 -14.33 22.54
CA ASP A 116 23.79 -13.19 23.36
C ASP A 116 23.51 -11.86 22.65
N GLU A 117 23.67 -11.76 21.33
CA GLU A 117 23.28 -10.58 20.55
C GLU A 117 21.77 -10.35 20.55
N LYS A 118 20.97 -11.43 20.45
CA LYS A 118 19.51 -11.36 20.58
C LYS A 118 19.10 -10.87 21.96
N GLU A 119 19.72 -11.40 23.01
CA GLU A 119 19.43 -10.97 24.37
C GLU A 119 19.87 -9.52 24.60
N LEU A 120 21.02 -9.11 24.06
CA LEU A 120 21.50 -7.74 24.13
C LEU A 120 20.54 -6.75 23.44
N ALA A 121 20.08 -7.08 22.22
CA ALA A 121 19.12 -6.28 21.46
C ALA A 121 17.79 -6.16 22.22
N ARG A 122 17.27 -7.28 22.75
CA ARG A 122 16.04 -7.32 23.56
C ARG A 122 16.14 -6.45 24.81
N LEU A 123 17.25 -6.53 25.54
CA LEU A 123 17.47 -5.75 26.76
C LEU A 123 17.59 -4.25 26.46
N ARG A 124 18.23 -3.86 25.35
CA ARG A 124 18.32 -2.46 24.92
C ARG A 124 16.96 -1.91 24.49
N GLY A 125 16.23 -2.63 23.65
CA GLY A 125 14.89 -2.26 23.21
C GLY A 125 13.92 -2.08 24.39
N ALA A 126 13.95 -3.00 25.36
CA ALA A 126 13.17 -2.87 26.58
C ALA A 126 13.54 -1.60 27.39
N GLY A 127 14.81 -1.26 27.47
CA GLY A 127 15.27 -0.02 28.10
C GLY A 127 14.73 1.23 27.39
N ASP A 128 14.81 1.25 26.06
CA ASP A 128 14.34 2.37 25.23
C ASP A 128 12.83 2.56 25.34
N ASP A 129 12.05 1.48 25.37
CA ASP A 129 10.61 1.51 25.60
C ASP A 129 10.24 2.08 26.97
N LYS A 130 10.98 1.71 28.03
CA LYS A 130 10.78 2.28 29.36
C LYS A 130 11.13 3.77 29.39
N ALA A 131 12.20 4.18 28.71
CA ALA A 131 12.60 5.58 28.61
C ALA A 131 11.54 6.41 27.86
N ARG A 132 11.06 5.92 26.71
CA ARG A 132 9.96 6.55 25.94
C ARG A 132 8.68 6.70 26.75
N ALA A 133 8.38 5.73 27.62
CA ALA A 133 7.25 5.78 28.54
C ALA A 133 7.49 6.66 29.80
N GLY A 134 8.60 7.40 29.88
CA GLY A 134 8.94 8.27 31.02
C GLY A 134 9.42 7.53 32.28
N ARG A 135 9.64 6.21 32.22
CA ARG A 135 10.10 5.36 33.33
C ARG A 135 11.62 5.22 33.32
N TRP A 136 12.31 6.34 33.55
CA TRP A 136 13.76 6.43 33.44
C TRP A 136 14.54 5.47 34.35
N TRP A 137 14.06 5.23 35.57
CA TRP A 137 14.74 4.32 36.50
C TRP A 137 14.66 2.85 36.06
N ASP A 138 13.54 2.44 35.45
CA ASP A 138 13.40 1.11 34.86
C ASP A 138 14.32 0.98 33.64
N ALA A 139 14.36 2.01 32.78
CA ALA A 139 15.22 2.03 31.61
C ALA A 139 16.71 1.83 31.97
N VAL A 140 17.19 2.55 32.99
CA VAL A 140 18.56 2.41 33.50
C VAL A 140 18.86 0.99 33.98
N TRP A 141 17.88 0.32 34.60
CA TRP A 141 18.05 -1.07 35.03
C TRP A 141 18.20 -2.02 33.82
N TRP A 142 17.36 -1.89 32.80
CA TRP A 142 17.44 -2.69 31.57
C TRP A 142 18.76 -2.45 30.81
N TRP A 143 19.20 -1.20 30.68
CA TRP A 143 20.49 -0.91 30.04
C TRP A 143 21.70 -1.42 30.85
N LYS A 144 21.62 -1.45 32.19
CA LYS A 144 22.65 -2.10 33.02
C LYS A 144 22.71 -3.61 32.78
N MET A 145 21.57 -4.26 32.60
CA MET A 145 21.51 -5.69 32.26
C MET A 145 22.09 -5.93 30.86
N ALA A 146 21.74 -5.09 29.88
CA ALA A 146 22.34 -5.12 28.54
C ALA A 146 23.88 -5.00 28.62
N ARG A 147 24.39 -4.06 29.43
CA ARG A 147 25.84 -3.88 29.59
C ARG A 147 26.55 -5.10 30.17
N LYS A 148 25.89 -5.89 31.03
CA LYS A 148 26.47 -7.15 31.54
C LYS A 148 26.63 -8.20 30.44
N VAL A 149 25.62 -8.32 29.58
CA VAL A 149 25.67 -9.24 28.42
C VAL A 149 26.79 -8.80 27.46
N GLU A 150 26.88 -7.51 27.16
CA GLU A 150 27.93 -6.95 26.31
C GLU A 150 29.34 -7.23 26.85
N VAL A 151 29.57 -7.03 28.16
CA VAL A 151 30.86 -7.35 28.79
C VAL A 151 31.15 -8.86 28.76
N SER A 152 30.13 -9.71 28.87
CA SER A 152 30.28 -11.16 28.75
C SER A 152 30.66 -11.59 27.33
N MET A 153 30.06 -10.95 26.32
CA MET A 153 30.42 -11.17 24.92
C MET A 153 31.87 -10.74 24.65
N GLU A 154 32.27 -9.54 25.08
CA GLU A 154 33.65 -9.05 24.96
C GLU A 154 34.67 -9.99 25.65
N ALA A 155 34.32 -10.53 26.81
CA ALA A 155 35.16 -11.49 27.53
C ALA A 155 35.28 -12.82 26.79
N THR A 156 34.18 -13.29 26.19
CA THR A 156 34.16 -14.52 25.39
C THR A 156 35.03 -14.37 24.15
N GLU A 157 34.89 -13.27 23.41
CA GLU A 157 35.73 -12.96 22.24
C GLU A 157 37.22 -12.88 22.58
N ARG A 158 37.58 -12.26 23.71
CA ARG A 158 38.98 -12.18 24.18
C ARG A 158 39.52 -13.53 24.67
N SER A 159 38.66 -14.42 25.14
CA SER A 159 39.05 -15.74 25.66
C SER A 159 39.31 -16.77 24.57
N VAL A 160 38.90 -16.51 23.32
CA VAL A 160 39.23 -17.36 22.16
C VAL A 160 40.73 -17.23 21.89
N PRO A 161 41.54 -18.29 22.11
CA PRO A 161 42.98 -18.21 21.90
C PRO A 161 43.28 -17.94 20.42
N ALA A 162 44.11 -16.94 20.15
CA ALA A 162 44.54 -16.60 18.79
C ALA A 162 45.17 -17.78 18.02
N GLY A 163 45.62 -18.83 18.73
CA GLY A 163 46.17 -20.06 18.13
C GLY A 163 45.14 -21.02 17.51
N THR A 164 43.87 -20.98 17.93
CA THR A 164 42.85 -21.96 17.48
C THR A 164 42.29 -21.66 16.08
N MET A 165 42.51 -20.46 15.53
CA MET A 165 42.17 -20.14 14.14
C MET A 165 43.28 -20.51 13.13
N ALA A 166 44.49 -20.84 13.59
CA ALA A 166 45.57 -21.30 12.71
C ALA A 166 45.38 -22.77 12.32
N ASP A 167 44.98 -23.63 13.26
CA ASP A 167 44.81 -25.07 13.01
C ASP A 167 43.55 -25.40 12.17
N VAL A 168 42.51 -24.55 12.22
CA VAL A 168 41.34 -24.68 11.31
C VAL A 168 41.69 -24.24 9.89
N LYS A 169 42.68 -23.35 9.70
CA LYS A 169 43.16 -22.92 8.39
C LYS A 169 44.10 -23.93 7.71
N ASP A 170 44.88 -24.69 8.47
CA ASP A 170 45.75 -25.72 7.88
C ASP A 170 44.99 -27.02 7.55
N ALA A 171 43.86 -27.31 8.20
CA ALA A 171 43.00 -28.45 7.83
C ALA A 171 42.13 -28.21 6.57
N GLN A 172 42.00 -26.97 6.10
CA GLN A 172 41.31 -26.62 4.84
C GLN A 172 42.27 -26.39 3.66
N LYS A 173 43.56 -26.69 3.83
CA LYS A 173 44.63 -26.36 2.86
C LYS A 173 44.89 -27.46 1.81
N THR A 174 43.85 -28.22 1.44
CA THR A 174 43.91 -29.18 0.31
C THR A 174 42.90 -28.90 -0.80
N GLU A 175 42.16 -27.80 -0.73
CA GLU A 175 41.45 -27.23 -1.89
C GLU A 175 41.74 -25.71 -1.91
N GLU A 176 42.06 -25.19 -3.09
CA GLU A 176 42.41 -23.77 -3.30
C GLU A 176 41.37 -22.83 -2.67
N ALA A 177 41.76 -22.14 -1.59
CA ALA A 177 40.93 -21.13 -0.96
C ALA A 177 41.11 -19.75 -1.64
N PRO A 178 40.02 -19.00 -1.87
CA PRO A 178 40.04 -17.69 -2.49
C PRO A 178 40.65 -16.63 -1.54
N GLN A 179 41.17 -15.56 -2.14
CA GLN A 179 41.70 -14.39 -1.44
C GLN A 179 40.69 -13.84 -0.39
N PRO A 180 41.17 -13.24 0.71
CA PRO A 180 40.30 -12.64 1.73
C PRO A 180 39.36 -11.64 1.05
N ALA A 181 38.06 -11.93 1.11
CA ALA A 181 37.05 -11.04 0.55
C ALA A 181 37.21 -9.65 1.20
N GLU A 182 37.49 -8.65 0.37
CA GLU A 182 37.34 -7.26 0.75
C GLU A 182 36.00 -7.09 1.46
N LYS A 183 35.98 -6.32 2.55
CA LYS A 183 34.76 -5.98 3.28
C LYS A 183 33.80 -5.28 2.32
N LYS A 184 32.96 -6.05 1.64
CA LYS A 184 31.93 -5.52 0.76
C LYS A 184 30.91 -4.86 1.68
N GLY A 185 30.73 -3.55 1.53
CA GLY A 185 29.58 -2.87 2.11
C GLY A 185 28.27 -3.50 1.63
N LEU A 186 27.14 -2.96 2.08
CA LEU A 186 25.81 -3.40 1.64
C LEU A 186 25.80 -3.65 0.12
N PRO A 187 25.28 -4.80 -0.35
CA PRO A 187 25.17 -5.07 -1.79
C PRO A 187 24.43 -3.92 -2.49
N ASP A 188 24.84 -3.57 -3.71
CA ASP A 188 24.33 -2.37 -4.38
C ASP A 188 22.81 -2.41 -4.61
N PHE A 189 22.21 -3.59 -4.74
CA PHE A 189 20.74 -3.72 -4.83
C PHE A 189 20.03 -3.23 -3.55
N VAL A 190 20.62 -3.46 -2.37
CA VAL A 190 20.06 -3.01 -1.08
C VAL A 190 20.19 -1.49 -0.94
N LYS A 191 21.35 -0.94 -1.37
CA LYS A 191 21.54 0.51 -1.39
C LYS A 191 20.52 1.19 -2.29
N ASN A 192 20.26 0.61 -3.46
CA ASN A 192 19.29 1.15 -4.41
C ASN A 192 17.86 1.13 -3.86
N GLU A 193 17.44 0.05 -3.19
CA GLU A 193 16.10 -0.04 -2.60
C GLU A 193 15.91 0.93 -1.41
N ILE A 194 16.93 1.09 -0.56
CA ILE A 194 16.92 2.13 0.49
C ILE A 194 16.88 3.54 -0.12
N LEU A 195 17.63 3.77 -1.20
CA LEU A 195 17.63 5.06 -1.90
C LEU A 195 16.30 5.36 -2.60
N GLU A 196 15.58 4.35 -3.09
CA GLU A 196 14.22 4.51 -3.62
C GLU A 196 13.26 4.92 -2.50
N VAL A 197 13.27 4.24 -1.35
CA VAL A 197 12.45 4.61 -0.19
C VAL A 197 12.73 6.05 0.28
N VAL A 198 14.00 6.45 0.33
CA VAL A 198 14.39 7.82 0.71
C VAL A 198 13.95 8.84 -0.33
N GLN A 199 14.08 8.53 -1.62
CA GLN A 199 13.63 9.40 -2.70
C GLN A 199 12.13 9.62 -2.66
N ASP A 200 11.34 8.55 -2.51
CA ASP A 200 9.89 8.64 -2.45
C ASP A 200 9.42 9.51 -1.27
N GLU A 201 10.06 9.37 -0.11
CA GLU A 201 9.77 10.22 1.07
C GLU A 201 10.17 11.68 0.86
N LEU A 202 11.32 11.95 0.24
CA LEU A 202 11.74 13.32 -0.08
C LEU A 202 10.80 13.95 -1.10
N SER A 203 10.44 13.23 -2.16
CA SER A 203 9.50 13.71 -3.16
C SER A 203 8.13 14.01 -2.54
N GLY A 204 7.68 13.22 -1.56
CA GLY A 204 6.45 13.47 -0.79
C GLY A 204 6.55 14.65 0.18
N ALA A 205 7.70 14.84 0.85
CA ALA A 205 7.93 15.90 1.82
C ALA A 205 8.18 17.28 1.16
N VAL A 206 8.72 17.31 -0.05
CA VAL A 206 9.09 18.52 -0.79
C VAL A 206 7.94 19.04 -1.66
N HIS A 207 6.69 18.72 -1.32
CA HIS A 207 5.50 19.28 -2.00
C HIS A 207 5.26 20.79 -1.80
N ILE A 208 6.22 21.49 -1.18
CA ILE A 208 6.28 22.95 -1.11
C ILE A 208 6.83 23.45 -2.45
N ASN A 209 6.30 24.55 -3.00
CA ASN A 209 6.74 25.19 -4.25
C ASN A 209 8.24 25.59 -4.22
N LEU A 210 9.13 24.61 -4.38
CA LEU A 210 10.54 24.81 -4.65
C LEU A 210 10.73 24.75 -6.17
N SER A 211 11.70 25.51 -6.69
CA SER A 211 12.09 25.36 -8.09
C SER A 211 12.63 23.94 -8.30
N GLU A 212 12.42 23.37 -9.50
CA GLU A 212 12.91 22.03 -9.86
C GLU A 212 14.41 21.87 -9.58
N ARG A 213 15.18 22.95 -9.74
CA ARG A 213 16.61 23.00 -9.42
C ARG A 213 16.89 22.76 -7.93
N LEU A 214 16.18 23.44 -7.05
CA LEU A 214 16.38 23.32 -5.60
C LEU A 214 15.87 21.97 -5.07
N HIS A 215 14.79 21.45 -5.67
CA HIS A 215 14.32 20.09 -5.39
C HIS A 215 15.41 19.06 -5.72
N LYS A 216 16.02 19.16 -6.91
CA LYS A 216 17.09 18.27 -7.33
C LYS A 216 18.33 18.38 -6.42
N GLU A 217 18.75 19.61 -6.08
CA GLU A 217 19.89 19.82 -5.17
C GLU A 217 19.66 19.20 -3.78
N ILE A 218 18.44 19.30 -3.21
CA ILE A 218 18.10 18.65 -1.94
C ILE A 218 18.13 17.13 -2.06
N VAL A 219 17.54 16.58 -3.13
CA VAL A 219 17.54 15.13 -3.37
C VAL A 219 18.97 14.59 -3.52
N ASP A 220 19.83 15.28 -4.26
CA ASP A 220 21.22 14.87 -4.47
C ASP A 220 22.04 14.93 -3.17
N ILE A 221 21.87 15.97 -2.34
CA ILE A 221 22.54 16.08 -1.02
C ILE A 221 22.11 14.95 -0.08
N VAL A 222 20.82 14.61 -0.05
CA VAL A 222 20.33 13.53 0.82
C VAL A 222 20.77 12.17 0.30
N LYS A 223 20.78 11.96 -1.03
CA LYS A 223 21.35 10.74 -1.65
C LYS A 223 22.82 10.56 -1.27
N GLU A 224 23.63 11.60 -1.41
CA GLU A 224 25.06 11.56 -1.05
C GLU A 224 25.23 11.27 0.44
N SER A 225 24.44 11.92 1.31
CA SER A 225 24.49 11.70 2.77
C SER A 225 24.07 10.28 3.16
N VAL A 226 23.03 9.73 2.52
CA VAL A 226 22.58 8.36 2.75
C VAL A 226 23.61 7.35 2.24
N LEU A 227 24.17 7.58 1.05
CA LEU A 227 25.26 6.74 0.52
C LEU A 227 26.52 6.80 1.38
N GLU A 228 26.85 7.96 1.95
CA GLU A 228 27.96 8.13 2.88
C GLU A 228 27.70 7.36 4.19
N VAL A 229 26.50 7.47 4.77
CA VAL A 229 26.12 6.73 5.97
C VAL A 229 26.11 5.22 5.72
N LEU A 230 25.55 4.76 4.59
CA LEU A 230 25.51 3.35 4.21
C LEU A 230 26.89 2.81 3.82
N GLY A 231 27.76 3.66 3.25
CA GLY A 231 29.14 3.33 2.88
C GLY A 231 30.09 3.29 4.08
N ASN A 232 29.85 4.15 5.07
CA ASN A 232 30.61 4.21 6.33
C ASN A 232 30.02 3.33 7.44
N TRP A 233 28.92 2.60 7.17
CA TRP A 233 28.31 1.66 8.11
C TRP A 233 29.20 0.42 8.30
N THR A 234 30.27 0.61 9.06
CA THR A 234 31.05 -0.42 9.73
C THR A 234 30.91 -0.17 11.23
N PRO A 235 30.75 -1.21 12.08
CA PRO A 235 30.67 -1.01 13.52
C PRO A 235 31.92 -0.27 14.02
N GLN A 236 31.75 0.95 14.53
CA GLN A 236 32.84 1.75 15.10
C GLN A 236 33.29 1.13 16.44
N ILE A 237 34.21 0.16 16.40
CA ILE A 237 34.90 -0.32 17.61
C ILE A 237 36.44 -0.24 17.51
N VAL A 238 37.04 0.04 16.35
CA VAL A 238 38.51 -0.04 16.22
C VAL A 238 39.11 1.17 15.51
N GLN A 239 39.18 2.32 16.20
CA GLN A 239 40.09 3.42 15.79
C GLN A 239 40.89 4.06 16.93
N ASN A 240 40.84 3.55 18.16
CA ASN A 240 41.61 4.12 19.28
C ASN A 240 43.01 3.50 19.51
N GLU A 241 43.50 2.58 18.67
CA GLU A 241 44.80 1.92 18.92
C GLU A 241 45.98 2.39 18.04
N ALA A 242 45.79 3.37 17.15
CA ALA A 242 46.83 3.77 16.20
C ALA A 242 47.63 5.06 16.54
N ARG A 243 47.69 5.49 17.81
CA ARG A 243 48.63 6.55 18.25
C ARG A 243 49.21 6.28 19.62
N GLY A 244 50.50 5.93 19.66
CA GLY A 244 51.35 6.21 20.82
C GLY A 244 52.32 5.10 21.24
N THR A 245 53.33 4.79 20.43
CA THR A 245 54.58 4.23 20.94
C THR A 245 55.43 5.35 21.53
N VAL A 246 55.54 5.42 22.86
CA VAL A 246 56.63 6.13 23.54
C VAL A 246 57.18 5.25 24.67
N SER A 247 58.52 5.15 24.62
CA SER A 247 59.48 4.45 25.47
C SER A 247 59.12 4.18 26.93
N ALA A 248 59.48 2.98 27.36
CA ALA A 248 59.74 2.65 28.76
C ALA A 248 61.02 3.34 29.24
N GLU A 249 61.02 3.86 30.47
CA GLU A 249 62.09 3.74 31.46
C GLU A 249 61.68 4.39 32.81
N GLY A 250 61.89 3.67 33.90
CA GLY A 250 62.33 4.28 35.15
C GLY A 250 61.33 4.38 36.31
N LEU A 251 61.80 3.84 37.46
CA LEU A 251 61.37 4.08 38.85
C LEU A 251 60.09 3.33 39.25
N GLY A 252 60.05 2.56 40.33
CA GLY A 252 60.77 2.67 41.61
C GLY A 252 59.72 2.32 42.67
N GLY A 253 60.03 1.36 43.54
CA GLY A 253 59.04 0.66 44.36
C GLY A 253 58.24 1.53 45.33
N TYR A 254 57.14 0.97 45.83
CA TYR A 254 56.76 0.96 47.25
C TYR A 254 55.47 0.12 47.40
N ALA A 255 55.56 -0.97 48.15
CA ALA A 255 54.39 -1.66 48.70
C ALA A 255 53.74 -0.77 49.79
N PRO A 256 52.44 -0.95 50.11
CA PRO A 256 52.18 -1.90 51.19
C PRO A 256 50.89 -2.74 51.07
N ARG A 257 51.00 -3.92 51.68
CA ARG A 257 49.95 -4.80 52.22
C ARG A 257 48.68 -4.06 52.68
N ARG A 258 47.51 -4.60 52.32
CA ARG A 258 46.40 -4.80 53.29
C ARG A 258 45.35 -5.84 52.85
N LYS A 259 45.33 -6.93 53.63
CA LYS A 259 44.20 -7.75 54.12
C LYS A 259 43.10 -8.20 53.14
N ARG A 260 43.21 -9.48 52.78
CA ARG A 260 42.11 -10.40 52.43
C ARG A 260 40.97 -10.33 53.45
N ARG A 261 39.74 -10.22 52.96
CA ARG A 261 38.54 -10.68 53.66
C ARG A 261 37.91 -11.79 52.81
N ARG A 262 37.91 -13.01 53.35
CA ARG A 262 37.05 -14.11 52.90
C ARG A 262 35.61 -13.69 53.12
N VAL A 263 34.77 -13.82 52.10
CA VAL A 263 33.33 -14.04 52.29
C VAL A 263 33.06 -15.41 51.69
N THR A 264 32.47 -16.24 52.53
CA THR A 264 32.10 -17.64 52.34
C THR A 264 30.95 -17.77 51.36
N GLU A 265 31.04 -18.80 50.53
CA GLU A 265 29.93 -19.40 49.79
C GLU A 265 28.89 -19.91 50.79
N GLU A 266 27.63 -19.53 50.58
CA GLU A 266 26.48 -20.32 51.02
C GLU A 266 25.75 -20.76 49.75
N GLU A 267 25.74 -22.08 49.58
CA GLU A 267 24.86 -22.82 48.70
C GLU A 267 23.42 -22.63 49.17
N ASP A 268 22.53 -22.25 48.26
CA ASP A 268 21.10 -22.55 48.41
C ASP A 268 20.56 -22.95 47.04
N GLY A 269 20.41 -24.26 46.87
CA GLY A 269 19.63 -24.83 45.80
C GLY A 269 18.15 -24.52 46.01
N ASN A 270 17.51 -23.95 45.01
CA ASN A 270 16.05 -23.92 44.96
C ASN A 270 15.54 -24.73 43.77
N ALA A 271 14.86 -25.80 44.15
CA ALA A 271 14.18 -26.74 43.30
C ALA A 271 13.00 -26.08 42.57
N PHE A 272 12.78 -26.55 41.35
CA PHE A 272 11.55 -26.36 40.58
C PHE A 272 10.32 -26.77 41.42
N VAL A 273 9.37 -25.85 41.58
CA VAL A 273 8.02 -26.11 42.06
C VAL A 273 7.05 -25.67 40.95
N PRO A 274 6.05 -26.49 40.57
CA PRO A 274 5.18 -26.22 39.43
C PRO A 274 4.09 -25.19 39.75
N GLU A 275 3.62 -24.52 38.69
CA GLU A 275 2.62 -23.44 38.63
C GLU A 275 1.45 -23.58 39.61
N GLU A 276 1.39 -22.67 40.59
CA GLU A 276 0.13 -22.31 41.24
C GLU A 276 -0.64 -21.32 40.35
N ARG A 277 -1.90 -21.66 40.07
CA ARG A 277 -2.85 -20.78 39.37
C ARG A 277 -3.01 -19.46 40.13
N LEU A 278 -2.85 -18.35 39.40
CA LEU A 278 -3.10 -16.99 39.91
C LEU A 278 -4.50 -16.86 40.50
N ASP A 279 -4.57 -16.58 41.80
CA ASP A 279 -5.77 -16.18 42.53
C ASP A 279 -6.07 -14.71 42.26
N THR A 280 -7.05 -14.45 41.39
CA THR A 280 -7.48 -13.11 40.98
C THR A 280 -8.33 -12.38 42.03
N SER A 281 -8.63 -13.02 43.18
CA SER A 281 -9.47 -12.43 44.23
C SER A 281 -8.76 -11.37 45.11
N LYS A 282 -7.46 -11.15 44.92
CA LYS A 282 -6.64 -10.27 45.78
C LYS A 282 -6.13 -8.98 45.13
N PHE A 283 -6.62 -8.61 43.95
CA PHE A 283 -6.24 -7.32 43.35
C PHE A 283 -6.92 -6.13 44.08
N PRO A 284 -6.16 -5.16 44.61
CA PRO A 284 -6.71 -4.12 45.50
C PRO A 284 -7.19 -2.84 44.79
N TRP A 285 -7.59 -2.93 43.52
CA TRP A 285 -8.16 -1.78 42.80
C TRP A 285 -9.56 -2.13 42.28
N PRO A 286 -10.59 -1.31 42.54
CA PRO A 286 -11.86 -1.49 41.89
C PRO A 286 -11.67 -1.20 40.40
N ILE A 287 -11.86 -2.21 39.55
CA ILE A 287 -12.15 -1.99 38.14
C ILE A 287 -13.55 -1.37 38.11
N SER A 288 -13.63 -0.07 38.33
CA SER A 288 -14.81 0.71 38.01
C SER A 288 -14.91 0.73 36.48
N TYR A 289 -15.69 -0.20 35.95
CA TYR A 289 -16.22 -0.07 34.59
C TYR A 289 -16.90 1.30 34.50
N PRO A 290 -16.57 2.16 33.52
CA PRO A 290 -17.38 3.32 33.22
C PRO A 290 -18.70 2.81 32.65
N SER A 291 -19.60 2.48 33.57
CA SER A 291 -20.99 2.12 33.31
C SER A 291 -21.74 3.43 33.12
N GLN A 292 -21.52 4.02 31.95
CA GLN A 292 -22.39 4.98 31.27
C GLN A 292 -21.62 5.49 30.04
N VAL A 293 -21.82 4.80 28.91
CA VAL A 293 -21.66 5.45 27.61
C VAL A 293 -22.70 6.58 27.60
N PRO A 294 -22.31 7.85 27.47
CA PRO A 294 -23.29 8.91 27.28
C PRO A 294 -24.11 8.56 26.04
N ALA A 295 -25.43 8.49 26.19
CA ALA A 295 -26.33 8.46 25.05
C ALA A 295 -26.22 9.83 24.36
N THR A 296 -25.18 10.02 23.56
CA THR A 296 -25.13 11.12 22.60
C THR A 296 -26.27 10.87 21.62
N THR A 297 -27.30 11.68 21.73
CA THR A 297 -28.31 11.85 20.68
C THR A 297 -27.57 12.28 19.43
N LEU A 298 -27.25 11.30 18.59
CA LEU A 298 -26.67 11.44 17.28
C LEU A 298 -27.70 12.16 16.40
N ASP A 299 -27.57 13.50 16.39
CA ASP A 299 -28.20 14.37 15.42
C ASP A 299 -27.84 13.85 14.03
N THR A 300 -28.86 13.64 13.21
CA THR A 300 -28.89 12.85 11.95
C THR A 300 -27.54 12.72 11.25
N GLN A 301 -26.76 11.68 11.59
CA GLN A 301 -25.63 11.25 10.78
C GLN A 301 -26.18 10.67 9.48
N GLU A 302 -25.76 11.25 8.36
CA GLU A 302 -26.05 10.75 7.03
C GLU A 302 -25.30 9.42 6.84
N VAL A 303 -25.97 8.30 7.11
CA VAL A 303 -25.40 6.96 6.91
C VAL A 303 -25.31 6.69 5.41
N ILE A 304 -24.20 7.10 4.81
CA ILE A 304 -23.89 6.79 3.41
C ILE A 304 -23.57 5.30 3.34
N THR A 305 -24.54 4.49 2.91
CA THR A 305 -24.29 3.07 2.68
C THR A 305 -23.58 2.91 1.33
N VAL A 306 -22.26 3.01 1.32
CA VAL A 306 -21.44 2.72 0.14
C VAL A 306 -21.07 1.23 0.15
N ASP A 307 -21.36 0.55 -0.95
CA ASP A 307 -20.99 -0.85 -1.15
C ASP A 307 -19.50 -0.93 -1.54
N ALA A 308 -18.72 -1.77 -0.84
CA ALA A 308 -17.25 -1.87 -0.95
C ALA A 308 -16.75 -2.52 -2.26
N TYR A 309 -17.57 -2.52 -3.31
CA TYR A 309 -17.33 -3.18 -4.59
C TYR A 309 -17.51 -2.27 -5.81
N ALA A 310 -17.63 -0.95 -5.63
CA ALA A 310 -17.57 -0.03 -6.76
C ALA A 310 -16.16 -0.05 -7.38
N THR A 311 -16.00 -0.75 -8.50
CA THR A 311 -14.76 -0.77 -9.30
C THR A 311 -14.52 0.60 -9.93
N LYS A 312 -13.85 1.46 -9.17
CA LYS A 312 -12.75 2.37 -9.56
C LYS A 312 -12.69 2.94 -11.00
N THR A 313 -13.75 3.58 -11.51
CA THR A 313 -13.72 4.82 -12.33
C THR A 313 -15.14 5.41 -12.50
N HIS A 314 -15.70 5.96 -11.43
CA HIS A 314 -16.86 6.85 -11.57
C HIS A 314 -16.35 8.29 -11.48
N TYR A 315 -16.41 9.03 -12.60
CA TYR A 315 -16.24 10.49 -12.58
C TYR A 315 -17.24 11.07 -11.60
N SER A 316 -16.77 11.95 -10.70
CA SER A 316 -17.45 12.38 -9.47
C SER A 316 -18.96 12.16 -9.50
N ASP A 317 -19.43 11.30 -8.61
CA ASP A 317 -20.84 11.04 -8.46
C ASP A 317 -21.58 12.33 -8.06
N LEU A 318 -22.14 13.02 -9.06
CA LEU A 318 -22.97 14.18 -8.81
C LEU A 318 -24.31 13.69 -8.29
N ILE A 319 -24.62 13.96 -7.02
CA ILE A 319 -25.94 13.67 -6.48
C ILE A 319 -26.91 14.67 -7.09
N VAL A 320 -27.83 14.17 -7.92
CA VAL A 320 -28.77 15.01 -8.68
C VAL A 320 -30.18 15.01 -8.11
N GLY A 321 -30.49 14.07 -7.21
CA GLY A 321 -31.84 13.91 -6.69
C GLY A 321 -32.06 12.60 -5.95
N ARG A 322 -33.33 12.22 -5.81
CA ARG A 322 -33.79 10.94 -5.27
C ARG A 322 -34.58 10.19 -6.31
N ALA A 323 -34.54 8.86 -6.29
CA ALA A 323 -35.34 8.07 -7.20
C ALA A 323 -36.84 8.27 -6.92
N LEU A 324 -37.67 8.33 -7.96
CA LEU A 324 -39.12 8.37 -7.80
C LEU A 324 -39.63 7.04 -7.22
N PRO A 325 -40.75 7.04 -6.46
CA PRO A 325 -41.33 5.81 -5.93
C PRO A 325 -41.62 4.76 -7.02
N SER A 326 -41.94 5.22 -8.23
CA SER A 326 -42.18 4.37 -9.41
C SER A 326 -40.94 3.60 -9.89
N SER A 327 -39.73 4.08 -9.60
CA SER A 327 -38.46 3.44 -9.95
C SER A 327 -37.98 2.46 -8.88
N CYS A 328 -38.50 2.59 -7.65
CA CYS A 328 -38.02 1.87 -6.47
C CYS A 328 -38.78 0.56 -6.25
N ARG A 329 -38.10 -0.44 -5.67
CA ARG A 329 -38.69 -1.70 -5.21
C ARG A 329 -39.60 -1.48 -4.00
N ASP A 330 -39.14 -0.70 -3.04
CA ASP A 330 -39.94 -0.19 -1.93
C ASP A 330 -40.20 1.31 -2.17
N PRO A 331 -41.46 1.74 -2.38
CA PRO A 331 -41.77 3.14 -2.65
C PRO A 331 -41.43 4.09 -1.50
N ASN A 332 -41.27 3.58 -0.27
CA ASN A 332 -40.89 4.38 0.90
C ASN A 332 -39.38 4.56 1.04
N ILE A 333 -38.58 3.72 0.37
CA ILE A 333 -37.12 3.78 0.42
C ILE A 333 -36.61 4.35 -0.91
N ARG A 334 -36.40 5.66 -0.93
CA ARG A 334 -36.04 6.43 -2.13
C ARG A 334 -34.54 6.80 -2.10
N PRO A 335 -33.66 5.99 -2.71
CA PRO A 335 -32.22 6.22 -2.68
C PRO A 335 -31.83 7.51 -3.41
N LEU A 336 -30.64 8.02 -3.07
CA LEU A 336 -29.99 9.09 -3.83
C LEU A 336 -29.64 8.60 -5.24
N VAL A 337 -29.80 9.48 -6.21
CA VAL A 337 -29.49 9.26 -7.61
C VAL A 337 -28.24 10.05 -7.97
N ARG A 338 -27.29 9.36 -8.59
CA ARG A 338 -26.03 9.91 -9.05
C ARG A 338 -26.11 10.12 -10.56
N ALA A 339 -25.55 11.20 -11.08
CA ALA A 339 -25.42 11.44 -12.51
C ALA A 339 -23.95 11.35 -12.92
N GLN A 340 -23.72 10.74 -14.08
CA GLN A 340 -22.41 10.59 -14.68
C GLN A 340 -22.45 11.09 -16.13
N LEU A 341 -21.40 11.78 -16.53
CA LEU A 341 -21.17 12.18 -17.91
C LEU A 341 -20.39 11.07 -18.62
N VAL A 342 -20.90 10.60 -19.75
CA VAL A 342 -20.29 9.52 -20.54
C VAL A 342 -20.17 9.97 -21.99
N LEU A 343 -18.97 9.86 -22.55
CA LEU A 343 -18.71 10.11 -23.96
C LEU A 343 -19.23 8.93 -24.79
N GLN A 344 -20.06 9.18 -25.78
CA GLN A 344 -20.45 8.17 -26.78
C GLN A 344 -19.49 8.20 -27.98
N ASN A 345 -19.49 7.12 -28.79
CA ASN A 345 -18.58 6.82 -29.92
C ASN A 345 -18.43 7.89 -31.04
N HIS A 346 -18.94 9.11 -30.86
CA HIS A 346 -18.84 10.21 -31.83
C HIS A 346 -18.56 11.56 -31.14
N GLY A 347 -17.93 11.56 -29.96
CA GLY A 347 -17.68 12.79 -29.19
C GLY A 347 -18.93 13.39 -28.52
N ASN A 348 -20.09 12.75 -28.67
CA ASN A 348 -21.33 13.21 -28.05
C ASN A 348 -21.35 12.83 -26.58
N LEU A 349 -21.31 13.83 -25.71
CA LEU A 349 -21.47 13.65 -24.27
C LEU A 349 -22.93 13.37 -23.93
N ARG A 350 -23.19 12.29 -23.20
CA ARG A 350 -24.51 11.93 -22.69
C ARG A 350 -24.47 11.78 -21.18
N ILE A 351 -25.57 12.14 -20.53
CA ILE A 351 -25.71 11.95 -19.08
C ILE A 351 -26.52 10.70 -18.81
N TYR A 352 -26.00 9.90 -17.89
CA TYR A 352 -26.70 8.77 -17.32
C TYR A 352 -26.92 8.98 -15.84
N THR A 353 -28.04 8.47 -15.34
CA THR A 353 -28.42 8.54 -13.93
C THR A 353 -28.50 7.13 -13.36
N TYR A 354 -27.94 6.95 -12.18
CA TYR A 354 -27.78 5.66 -11.53
C TYR A 354 -28.28 5.71 -10.09
N MET A 355 -28.79 4.58 -9.61
CA MET A 355 -29.08 4.34 -8.20
C MET A 355 -28.61 2.95 -7.79
N PRO A 356 -28.41 2.64 -6.50
CA PRO A 356 -27.97 1.30 -6.11
C PRO A 356 -29.01 0.24 -6.51
N SER A 357 -28.59 -0.82 -7.19
CA SER A 357 -29.47 -1.80 -7.84
C SER A 357 -30.43 -2.48 -6.88
N ARG A 358 -30.01 -2.69 -5.62
CA ARG A 358 -30.82 -3.29 -4.55
C ARG A 358 -32.13 -2.57 -4.27
N TYR A 359 -32.21 -1.27 -4.59
CA TYR A 359 -33.41 -0.46 -4.43
C TYR A 359 -34.27 -0.41 -5.69
N GLY A 360 -33.81 -0.93 -6.83
CA GLY A 360 -34.54 -0.92 -8.09
C GLY A 360 -35.58 -2.03 -8.22
N LYS A 361 -36.63 -1.76 -9.00
CA LYS A 361 -37.68 -2.76 -9.31
C LYS A 361 -37.16 -4.01 -9.99
N VAL A 362 -36.13 -3.86 -10.82
CA VAL A 362 -35.41 -4.96 -11.45
C VAL A 362 -34.03 -4.99 -10.80
N PRO A 363 -33.90 -5.64 -9.63
CA PRO A 363 -32.64 -5.66 -8.92
C PRO A 363 -31.64 -6.49 -9.73
N ASP A 364 -30.58 -5.86 -10.20
CA ASP A 364 -29.38 -6.59 -10.60
C ASP A 364 -28.64 -7.04 -9.33
N ARG A 365 -28.09 -8.25 -9.33
CA ARG A 365 -27.63 -8.92 -8.10
C ARG A 365 -26.51 -8.17 -7.38
N THR A 366 -25.81 -7.27 -8.06
CA THR A 366 -24.75 -6.42 -7.52
C THR A 366 -24.59 -5.15 -8.37
N GLY A 367 -24.40 -3.97 -7.74
CA GLY A 367 -23.96 -2.74 -8.43
C GLY A 367 -24.99 -1.61 -8.50
N GLU A 368 -24.89 -0.82 -9.57
CA GLU A 368 -25.78 0.32 -9.85
C GLU A 368 -26.79 -0.04 -10.94
N LEU A 369 -28.04 0.38 -10.76
CA LEU A 369 -29.09 0.32 -11.76
C LEU A 369 -29.20 1.69 -12.44
N GLN A 370 -29.00 1.71 -13.75
CA GLN A 370 -29.30 2.88 -14.56
C GLN A 370 -30.81 3.13 -14.53
N ILE A 371 -31.21 4.33 -14.17
CA ILE A 371 -32.61 4.76 -14.20
C ILE A 371 -32.82 5.85 -15.26
N PRO A 372 -34.02 5.91 -15.87
CA PRO A 372 -34.38 7.03 -16.72
C PRO A 372 -34.32 8.35 -15.94
N THR A 373 -33.91 9.43 -16.60
CA THR A 373 -33.87 10.79 -16.02
C THR A 373 -35.23 11.25 -15.50
N ASP A 374 -36.33 10.82 -16.12
CA ASP A 374 -37.71 11.06 -15.68
C ASP A 374 -38.11 10.24 -14.45
N GLY A 375 -37.29 9.26 -14.06
CA GLY A 375 -37.41 8.47 -12.84
C GLY A 375 -36.76 9.10 -11.60
N VAL A 376 -36.39 10.40 -11.67
CA VAL A 376 -35.64 11.13 -10.64
C VAL A 376 -36.44 12.35 -10.18
N GLU A 377 -36.59 12.50 -8.87
CA GLU A 377 -36.96 13.76 -8.23
C GLU A 377 -35.69 14.58 -8.01
N TYR A 378 -35.49 15.59 -8.85
CA TYR A 378 -34.26 16.38 -8.90
C TYR A 378 -34.16 17.36 -7.72
N LEU A 379 -32.93 17.61 -7.27
CA LEU A 379 -32.65 18.75 -6.41
C LEU A 379 -32.93 20.06 -7.16
N PRO A 380 -33.24 21.18 -6.46
CA PRO A 380 -33.57 22.46 -7.10
C PRO A 380 -32.53 22.92 -8.14
N ASP A 381 -31.26 22.64 -7.91
CA ASP A 381 -30.15 23.02 -8.80
C ASP A 381 -30.16 22.26 -10.15
N PHE A 382 -30.80 21.09 -10.19
CA PHE A 382 -30.90 20.23 -11.37
C PHE A 382 -32.32 20.10 -11.91
N ASP A 383 -33.30 20.71 -11.25
CA ASP A 383 -34.68 20.71 -11.71
C ASP A 383 -34.82 21.53 -13.00
N GLY A 384 -35.78 21.18 -13.84
CA GLY A 384 -35.97 21.81 -15.14
C GLY A 384 -37.25 21.32 -15.80
N SER A 385 -37.84 22.18 -16.62
CA SER A 385 -39.12 21.91 -17.30
C SER A 385 -39.03 20.75 -18.30
N THR A 386 -37.83 20.52 -18.85
CA THR A 386 -37.57 19.49 -19.87
C THR A 386 -36.39 18.59 -19.50
N LYS A 387 -36.35 17.38 -20.06
CA LYS A 387 -35.23 16.44 -19.92
C LYS A 387 -33.90 17.01 -20.43
N GLN A 388 -33.95 17.83 -21.47
CA GLN A 388 -32.77 18.49 -22.05
C GLN A 388 -32.22 19.56 -21.10
N GLU A 389 -33.09 20.38 -20.51
CA GLU A 389 -32.69 21.39 -19.53
C GLU A 389 -31.99 20.76 -18.31
N ARG A 390 -32.58 19.69 -17.76
CA ARG A 390 -31.99 18.95 -16.63
C ARG A 390 -30.64 18.35 -17.00
N SER A 391 -30.55 17.71 -18.17
CA SER A 391 -29.28 17.18 -18.69
C SER A 391 -28.24 18.30 -18.88
N PHE A 392 -28.63 19.47 -19.36
CA PHE A 392 -27.69 20.57 -19.54
C PHE A 392 -27.16 21.10 -18.20
N LYS A 393 -28.02 21.26 -17.19
CA LYS A 393 -27.61 21.65 -15.82
C LYS A 393 -26.65 20.64 -15.19
N MET A 394 -26.96 19.35 -15.29
CA MET A 394 -26.08 18.27 -14.80
C MET A 394 -24.73 18.28 -15.55
N ALA A 395 -24.72 18.42 -16.88
CA ALA A 395 -23.50 18.48 -17.68
C ALA A 395 -22.64 19.68 -17.31
N ALA A 396 -23.26 20.85 -17.10
CA ALA A 396 -22.55 22.07 -16.74
C ALA A 396 -21.80 21.90 -15.40
N VAL A 397 -22.44 21.30 -14.39
CA VAL A 397 -21.80 21.05 -13.10
C VAL A 397 -20.72 19.98 -13.20
N LEU A 398 -20.99 18.88 -13.90
CA LEU A 398 -19.99 17.83 -14.12
C LEU A 398 -18.76 18.34 -14.87
N LYS A 399 -18.95 19.16 -15.92
CA LYS A 399 -17.84 19.81 -16.64
C LYS A 399 -17.09 20.82 -15.77
N LYS A 400 -17.80 21.60 -14.95
CA LYS A 400 -17.18 22.58 -14.04
C LYS A 400 -16.34 21.90 -12.96
N ASN A 401 -16.79 20.76 -12.45
CA ASN A 401 -16.08 20.01 -11.43
C ASN A 401 -14.90 19.19 -12.00
N HIS A 402 -14.85 19.00 -13.31
CA HIS A 402 -13.79 18.26 -14.03
C HIS A 402 -13.28 19.03 -15.26
N PRO A 403 -12.70 20.23 -15.07
CA PRO A 403 -12.25 21.09 -16.17
C PRO A 403 -11.17 20.42 -17.04
N ASP A 404 -10.36 19.53 -16.46
CA ASP A 404 -9.24 18.85 -17.13
C ASP A 404 -9.65 17.56 -17.88
N SER A 405 -10.93 17.18 -17.85
CA SER A 405 -11.40 15.89 -18.40
C SER A 405 -11.77 15.92 -19.89
N ALA A 406 -11.54 17.04 -20.59
CA ALA A 406 -11.99 17.20 -21.97
C ALA A 406 -11.19 16.39 -23.01
N GLU A 407 -9.96 15.95 -22.70
CA GLU A 407 -9.06 15.31 -23.69
C GLU A 407 -8.13 14.22 -23.09
N VAL A 408 -8.61 13.44 -22.12
CA VAL A 408 -7.87 12.24 -21.69
C VAL A 408 -8.49 11.03 -22.38
N ASP A 409 -7.70 10.31 -23.20
CA ASP A 409 -8.07 9.02 -23.80
C ASP A 409 -8.64 8.06 -22.71
N PHE A 410 -9.76 7.39 -23.00
CA PHE A 410 -10.59 6.71 -21.99
C PHE A 410 -10.56 5.19 -22.03
N THR A 411 -9.73 4.62 -21.15
CA THR A 411 -9.56 3.19 -20.91
C THR A 411 -10.88 2.41 -20.76
N ILE A 412 -11.08 1.39 -21.60
CA ILE A 412 -12.21 0.47 -21.50
C ILE A 412 -12.04 -0.37 -20.23
N ILE A 413 -13.05 -0.41 -19.36
CA ILE A 413 -13.01 -1.23 -18.14
C ILE A 413 -13.92 -2.43 -18.32
N ASP A 414 -13.32 -3.61 -18.20
CA ASP A 414 -14.05 -4.86 -18.09
C ASP A 414 -14.75 -4.93 -16.74
N THR A 415 -16.06 -4.68 -16.77
CA THR A 415 -16.98 -4.76 -15.62
C THR A 415 -16.95 -6.08 -14.85
N TYR A 416 -16.37 -7.16 -15.41
CA TYR A 416 -16.35 -8.47 -14.76
C TYR A 416 -15.04 -8.78 -14.02
N THR A 417 -13.90 -8.27 -14.48
CA THR A 417 -12.58 -8.55 -13.87
C THR A 417 -12.04 -7.41 -13.02
N GLY A 418 -12.63 -6.21 -13.09
CA GLY A 418 -12.13 -5.03 -12.39
C GLY A 418 -10.74 -4.57 -12.84
N SER A 419 -10.23 -5.16 -13.93
CA SER A 419 -8.95 -4.81 -14.53
C SER A 419 -9.13 -3.63 -15.48
N ARG A 420 -8.33 -2.58 -15.30
CA ARG A 420 -8.26 -1.45 -16.25
C ARG A 420 -7.57 -1.95 -17.52
N LEU A 421 -8.23 -1.87 -18.67
CA LEU A 421 -7.58 -2.10 -19.97
C LEU A 421 -7.03 -0.75 -20.42
N LEU A 422 -5.74 -0.67 -20.71
CA LEU A 422 -5.15 0.49 -21.36
C LEU A 422 -5.87 0.74 -22.71
N ASP A 423 -6.14 1.99 -23.09
CA ASP A 423 -6.77 2.49 -24.35
C ASP A 423 -6.17 2.01 -25.67
N TRP A 424 -5.02 1.37 -25.55
CA TRP A 424 -4.08 1.13 -26.60
C TRP A 424 -4.33 -0.31 -26.98
N ASP A 425 -5.44 -0.53 -27.70
CA ASP A 425 -5.75 -1.88 -28.15
C ASP A 425 -5.06 -2.19 -29.49
N ILE A 426 -4.74 -3.46 -29.70
CA ILE A 426 -4.28 -3.95 -31.01
C ILE A 426 -5.19 -5.07 -31.48
N ILE A 427 -5.39 -5.15 -32.79
CA ILE A 427 -6.14 -6.26 -33.39
C ILE A 427 -5.22 -7.47 -33.47
N VAL A 428 -5.46 -8.46 -32.63
CA VAL A 428 -4.64 -9.68 -32.56
C VAL A 428 -5.09 -10.73 -33.58
N GLY A 429 -6.36 -10.75 -33.94
CA GLY A 429 -6.88 -11.78 -34.84
C GLY A 429 -8.40 -11.81 -34.94
N HIS A 430 -8.92 -12.98 -35.29
CA HIS A 430 -10.37 -13.23 -35.36
C HIS A 430 -10.74 -14.35 -34.38
N ALA A 431 -11.90 -14.26 -33.75
CA ALA A 431 -12.41 -15.33 -32.89
C ALA A 431 -12.64 -16.62 -33.70
N ARG A 432 -12.42 -17.79 -33.11
CA ARG A 432 -12.73 -19.10 -33.73
C ARG A 432 -14.22 -19.40 -33.65
N SER A 433 -14.72 -20.29 -34.52
CA SER A 433 -16.13 -20.70 -34.55
C SER A 433 -16.70 -21.14 -33.22
N GLY A 434 -15.91 -21.88 -32.44
CA GLY A 434 -16.38 -22.51 -31.21
C GLY A 434 -16.85 -21.52 -30.13
N ILE A 435 -16.45 -20.25 -30.24
CA ILE A 435 -16.81 -19.20 -29.27
C ILE A 435 -17.74 -18.13 -29.86
N CYS A 436 -18.14 -18.26 -31.13
CA CYS A 436 -19.03 -17.30 -31.80
C CYS A 436 -20.50 -17.75 -31.78
N ALA A 437 -21.43 -16.83 -31.53
CA ALA A 437 -22.87 -17.11 -31.61
C ALA A 437 -23.31 -17.54 -33.02
N ASP A 438 -22.68 -16.96 -34.04
CA ASP A 438 -22.84 -17.33 -35.44
C ASP A 438 -21.50 -17.84 -35.97
N ALA A 439 -21.47 -19.10 -36.41
CA ALA A 439 -20.28 -19.73 -36.94
C ALA A 439 -19.84 -19.14 -38.30
N ALA A 440 -20.62 -18.30 -38.99
CA ALA A 440 -20.17 -17.56 -40.16
C ALA A 440 -19.50 -16.23 -39.79
N VAL A 441 -19.89 -15.62 -38.67
CA VAL A 441 -19.38 -14.33 -38.21
C VAL A 441 -18.17 -14.55 -37.30
N ARG A 442 -17.02 -14.04 -37.73
CA ARG A 442 -15.74 -14.15 -37.01
C ARG A 442 -15.35 -12.75 -36.54
N PRO A 443 -15.79 -12.28 -35.38
CA PRO A 443 -15.47 -10.93 -34.92
C PRO A 443 -13.96 -10.76 -34.71
N LEU A 444 -13.50 -9.52 -34.87
CA LEU A 444 -12.13 -9.13 -34.52
C LEU A 444 -11.93 -9.28 -33.01
N VAL A 445 -10.80 -9.86 -32.64
CA VAL A 445 -10.34 -9.95 -31.25
C VAL A 445 -9.27 -8.90 -31.05
N ARG A 446 -9.50 -8.06 -30.04
CA ARG A 446 -8.60 -7.00 -29.61
C ARG A 446 -7.83 -7.45 -28.39
N ALA A 447 -6.65 -6.89 -28.18
CA ALA A 447 -5.86 -7.09 -26.98
C ALA A 447 -5.54 -5.76 -26.34
N SER A 448 -5.47 -5.75 -25.01
CA SER A 448 -4.96 -4.64 -24.22
C SER A 448 -4.13 -5.18 -23.04
N LEU A 449 -3.27 -4.33 -22.49
CA LEU A 449 -2.53 -4.59 -21.27
C LEU A 449 -3.36 -4.14 -20.07
N THR A 450 -3.40 -5.00 -19.04
CA THR A 450 -3.83 -4.59 -17.70
C THR A 450 -2.72 -3.84 -16.98
N ASN A 451 -3.04 -3.17 -15.86
CA ASN A 451 -2.04 -2.59 -14.96
C ASN A 451 -0.94 -3.57 -14.48
N ASP A 452 -1.24 -4.87 -14.38
CA ASP A 452 -0.25 -5.91 -14.02
C ASP A 452 0.56 -6.41 -15.23
N ASP A 453 0.60 -5.66 -16.34
CA ASP A 453 1.26 -6.07 -17.58
C ASP A 453 0.70 -7.36 -18.22
N LYS A 454 -0.49 -7.82 -17.82
CA LYS A 454 -1.13 -9.01 -18.39
C LYS A 454 -1.88 -8.66 -19.67
N VAL A 455 -1.68 -9.48 -20.69
CA VAL A 455 -2.44 -9.39 -21.95
C VAL A 455 -3.85 -9.94 -21.77
N THR A 456 -4.83 -9.06 -21.93
CA THR A 456 -6.26 -9.41 -21.94
C THR A 456 -6.80 -9.33 -23.36
N LEU A 457 -7.52 -10.36 -23.79
CA LEU A 457 -8.11 -10.44 -25.14
C LEU A 457 -9.63 -10.36 -25.02
N TYR A 458 -10.25 -9.61 -25.90
CA TYR A 458 -11.70 -9.40 -25.86
C TYR A 458 -12.30 -9.23 -27.26
N MET A 459 -13.60 -9.51 -27.37
CA MET A 459 -14.41 -9.29 -28.58
C MET A 459 -15.80 -8.76 -28.20
N PRO A 460 -16.58 -8.16 -29.12
CA PRO A 460 -17.92 -7.69 -28.78
C PRO A 460 -18.83 -8.84 -28.35
N ALA A 461 -19.46 -8.73 -27.17
CA ALA A 461 -20.19 -9.81 -26.53
C ALA A 461 -21.38 -10.31 -27.36
N LYS A 462 -22.03 -9.42 -28.13
CA LYS A 462 -23.10 -9.77 -29.09
C LYS A 462 -22.72 -10.83 -30.12
N HIS A 463 -21.43 -11.05 -30.35
CA HIS A 463 -20.92 -12.07 -31.27
C HIS A 463 -20.47 -13.35 -30.57
N GLY A 464 -20.46 -13.40 -29.23
CA GLY A 464 -20.05 -14.57 -28.45
C GLY A 464 -21.17 -15.58 -28.21
N VAL A 465 -20.81 -16.86 -28.00
CA VAL A 465 -21.78 -17.93 -27.66
C VAL A 465 -22.54 -17.64 -26.36
N ASP A 466 -21.91 -16.90 -25.43
CA ASP A 466 -22.57 -16.47 -24.20
C ASP A 466 -23.61 -15.36 -24.47
N ARG A 467 -24.83 -15.79 -24.79
CA ARG A 467 -25.98 -14.91 -25.07
C ARG A 467 -26.50 -14.16 -23.85
N THR A 468 -26.00 -14.44 -22.64
CA THR A 468 -26.39 -13.68 -21.45
C THR A 468 -25.84 -12.25 -21.48
N ARG A 469 -24.85 -11.99 -22.34
CA ARG A 469 -24.18 -10.69 -22.50
C ARG A 469 -24.50 -10.08 -23.86
N ALA A 470 -25.69 -9.49 -24.00
CA ALA A 470 -26.08 -8.83 -25.25
C ALA A 470 -25.34 -7.50 -25.51
N GLY A 471 -24.75 -6.89 -24.46
CA GLY A 471 -23.94 -5.69 -24.52
C GLY A 471 -22.54 -5.88 -23.91
N GLY A 472 -21.60 -5.03 -24.32
CA GLY A 472 -20.23 -5.01 -23.79
C GLY A 472 -19.24 -5.92 -24.52
N GLU A 473 -18.18 -6.27 -23.81
CA GLU A 473 -17.06 -7.09 -24.30
C GLU A 473 -17.07 -8.46 -23.62
N LEU A 474 -16.66 -9.48 -24.39
CA LEU A 474 -16.48 -10.84 -23.92
C LEU A 474 -14.99 -11.15 -23.94
N LEU A 475 -14.47 -11.57 -22.78
CA LEU A 475 -13.10 -12.05 -22.67
C LEU A 475 -12.91 -13.35 -23.45
N VAL A 476 -11.79 -13.44 -24.16
CA VAL A 476 -11.47 -14.55 -25.05
C VAL A 476 -10.14 -15.18 -24.64
N ALA A 477 -10.07 -16.51 -24.58
CA ALA A 477 -8.79 -17.19 -24.41
C ALA A 477 -8.00 -17.19 -25.73
N ILE A 478 -6.68 -17.04 -25.67
CA ILE A 478 -5.83 -16.92 -26.88
C ILE A 478 -5.95 -18.13 -27.82
N ARG A 479 -6.19 -19.34 -27.27
CA ARG A 479 -6.45 -20.56 -28.05
C ARG A 479 -7.69 -20.49 -28.93
N ASP A 480 -8.65 -19.66 -28.53
CA ASP A 480 -9.91 -19.43 -29.22
C ASP A 480 -9.81 -18.28 -30.23
N VAL A 481 -8.60 -17.78 -30.47
CA VAL A 481 -8.29 -16.75 -31.47
C VAL A 481 -7.51 -17.38 -32.62
N LYS A 482 -7.90 -17.07 -33.85
CA LYS A 482 -7.05 -17.21 -35.03
C LYS A 482 -6.18 -15.97 -35.11
N VAL A 483 -5.01 -16.04 -34.48
CA VAL A 483 -4.04 -14.94 -34.39
C VAL A 483 -3.48 -14.56 -35.76
N ARG A 484 -3.14 -13.27 -35.95
CA ARG A 484 -2.42 -12.79 -37.14
C ARG A 484 -1.02 -13.40 -37.19
N LYS A 485 -0.42 -13.43 -38.38
CA LYS A 485 0.90 -14.03 -38.62
C LYS A 485 2.00 -13.41 -37.74
N GLU A 486 1.93 -12.10 -37.48
CA GLU A 486 2.86 -11.40 -36.60
C GLU A 486 2.81 -11.85 -35.13
N PHE A 487 1.71 -12.45 -34.69
CA PHE A 487 1.52 -12.97 -33.33
C PHE A 487 1.47 -14.50 -33.28
N ASP A 488 1.67 -15.19 -34.40
CA ASP A 488 1.64 -16.65 -34.42
C ASP A 488 2.97 -17.24 -33.92
N ALA A 489 2.87 -18.02 -32.87
CA ALA A 489 4.00 -18.71 -32.25
C ALA A 489 3.59 -20.13 -31.81
N PRO A 490 4.56 -21.05 -31.62
CA PRO A 490 4.27 -22.45 -31.27
C PRO A 490 3.55 -22.63 -29.93
N THR A 491 3.78 -21.73 -28.97
CA THR A 491 3.21 -21.81 -27.62
C THR A 491 2.34 -20.60 -27.31
N GLU A 492 1.30 -20.80 -26.50
CA GLU A 492 0.43 -19.70 -26.06
C GLU A 492 1.19 -18.60 -25.32
N SER A 493 2.17 -18.99 -24.48
CA SER A 493 3.03 -18.04 -23.78
C SER A 493 3.76 -17.13 -24.78
N ARG A 494 4.40 -17.72 -25.80
CA ARG A 494 5.14 -16.93 -26.79
C ARG A 494 4.23 -16.03 -27.60
N ARG A 495 3.00 -16.45 -27.90
CA ARG A 495 2.00 -15.58 -28.55
C ARG A 495 1.64 -14.39 -27.65
N ARG A 496 1.47 -14.60 -26.34
CA ARG A 496 1.22 -13.52 -25.38
C ARG A 496 2.39 -12.55 -25.29
N ASP A 497 3.63 -13.06 -25.30
CA ASP A 497 4.83 -12.22 -25.27
C ASP A 497 4.89 -11.30 -26.51
N LEU A 498 4.64 -11.85 -27.72
CA LEU A 498 4.61 -11.07 -28.95
C LEU A 498 3.49 -10.01 -28.95
N ILE A 499 2.33 -10.33 -28.39
CA ILE A 499 1.23 -9.37 -28.23
C ILE A 499 1.61 -8.29 -27.23
N LYS A 500 2.25 -8.64 -26.10
CA LYS A 500 2.75 -7.69 -25.10
C LYS A 500 3.79 -6.74 -25.72
N GLU A 501 4.79 -7.28 -26.43
CA GLU A 501 5.81 -6.49 -27.14
C GLU A 501 5.18 -5.50 -28.13
N ALA A 502 4.13 -5.90 -28.86
CA ALA A 502 3.41 -5.01 -29.77
C ALA A 502 2.58 -3.94 -29.05
N LEU A 503 1.96 -4.27 -27.92
CA LEU A 503 1.23 -3.31 -27.10
C LEU A 503 2.18 -2.27 -26.48
N VAL A 504 3.33 -2.69 -25.95
CA VAL A 504 4.36 -1.80 -25.40
C VAL A 504 4.90 -0.87 -26.48
N ARG A 505 5.26 -1.40 -27.65
CA ARG A 505 5.72 -0.56 -28.78
C ARG A 505 4.67 0.44 -29.23
N LYS A 506 3.40 0.03 -29.33
CA LYS A 506 2.30 0.97 -29.62
C LYS A 506 2.16 2.03 -28.53
N SER A 507 2.48 1.67 -27.28
CA SER A 507 2.53 2.63 -26.19
C SER A 507 3.69 3.62 -26.26
N GLU A 508 4.85 3.17 -26.71
CA GLU A 508 5.98 4.06 -26.95
C GLU A 508 5.75 4.97 -28.16
N GLU A 509 5.10 4.48 -29.21
CA GLU A 509 4.75 5.26 -30.41
C GLU A 509 3.81 6.43 -30.06
N ILE A 510 2.72 6.16 -29.35
CA ILE A 510 1.74 7.20 -28.98
C ILE A 510 2.31 8.16 -27.91
N LEU A 511 3.21 7.70 -27.02
CA LEU A 511 3.90 8.61 -26.07
C LEU A 511 5.06 9.40 -26.69
N GLY A 512 5.71 8.82 -27.71
CA GLY A 512 6.92 9.34 -28.34
C GLY A 512 6.68 10.28 -29.51
N GLU A 513 5.51 10.22 -30.16
CA GLU A 513 5.05 11.25 -31.08
C GLU A 513 4.72 12.51 -30.26
N GLY A 514 5.75 13.35 -30.08
CA GLY A 514 5.70 14.56 -29.28
C GLY A 514 4.40 15.35 -29.46
N TRP A 515 3.74 15.61 -28.34
CA TRP A 515 2.55 16.44 -28.25
C TRP A 515 2.74 17.74 -29.07
N PRO A 516 1.91 18.01 -30.09
CA PRO A 516 1.98 19.25 -30.85
C PRO A 516 1.39 20.37 -29.99
N GLY A 517 2.16 20.91 -29.06
CA GLY A 517 1.61 21.88 -28.11
C GLY A 517 2.53 22.47 -27.04
N VAL A 518 3.85 22.50 -27.21
CA VAL A 518 4.69 23.39 -26.40
C VAL A 518 5.74 24.02 -27.31
N GLY A 519 5.36 25.16 -27.91
CA GLY A 519 6.26 26.01 -28.65
C GLY A 519 7.31 26.62 -27.71
N THR A 520 8.50 26.03 -27.65
CA THR A 520 9.70 26.76 -27.23
C THR A 520 10.13 27.66 -28.39
N GLU A 521 9.58 28.88 -28.44
CA GLU A 521 10.23 29.97 -29.17
C GLU A 521 11.61 30.21 -28.54
N ARG A 522 12.68 29.92 -29.30
CA ARG A 522 14.03 30.41 -28.98
C ARG A 522 14.09 31.89 -29.38
N PRO A 523 14.60 32.79 -28.53
CA PRO A 523 14.89 34.14 -28.98
C PRO A 523 16.08 34.10 -29.94
N ALA A 524 15.90 34.76 -31.07
CA ALA A 524 16.96 35.10 -32.01
C ALA A 524 17.99 35.99 -31.33
N GLY A 525 19.27 35.63 -31.46
CA GLY A 525 20.42 36.40 -30.99
C GLY A 525 21.61 36.13 -31.90
N GLU A 526 21.72 36.99 -32.92
CA GLU A 526 22.87 37.53 -33.66
C GLU A 526 24.27 36.86 -33.63
N GLY A 527 24.92 36.89 -34.79
CA GLY A 527 26.38 36.79 -34.98
C GLY A 527 26.75 35.93 -36.20
N SER A 528 26.62 36.42 -37.44
CA SER A 528 27.55 37.30 -38.18
C SER A 528 28.63 36.57 -38.98
N GLU A 529 28.76 36.99 -40.24
CA GLU A 529 29.92 36.91 -41.15
C GLU A 529 30.14 35.64 -41.98
N GLY A 530 30.23 35.86 -43.30
CA GLY A 530 30.79 34.88 -44.24
C GLY A 530 30.31 35.06 -45.67
N CYS A 531 30.79 36.12 -46.33
CA CYS A 531 30.61 36.41 -47.75
C CYS A 531 30.90 35.22 -48.69
N GLY A 532 30.18 35.14 -49.80
CA GLY A 532 30.49 34.23 -50.90
C GLY A 532 29.54 34.43 -52.07
N ASP A 533 29.88 35.38 -52.93
CA ASP A 533 29.28 35.69 -54.22
C ASP A 533 29.02 34.46 -55.11
N GLY A 534 28.01 34.57 -55.99
CA GLY A 534 28.17 34.01 -57.34
C GLY A 534 26.97 33.32 -57.99
N VAL A 535 26.07 34.13 -58.55
CA VAL A 535 25.59 34.02 -59.95
C VAL A 535 24.79 32.77 -60.40
N VAL A 536 23.47 32.99 -60.49
CA VAL A 536 22.46 32.61 -61.52
C VAL A 536 23.08 32.11 -62.86
N ASP A 537 22.67 31.02 -63.51
CA ASP A 537 21.40 30.83 -64.24
C ASP A 537 21.37 29.45 -64.93
N TRP A 538 20.14 29.02 -65.27
CA TRP A 538 19.63 27.79 -65.94
C TRP A 538 19.09 26.65 -65.06
#